data_AF-A0A218WS59-F1
#
_entry.id   AF-A0A218WS59-F1
#
_cell.length_a   1.000
_cell.length_b   1.000
_cell.length_c   1.000
_cell.angle_alpha   90.00
_cell.angle_beta   90.00
_cell.angle_gamma   90.00
#
_symmetry.space_group_name_H-M   'P 1'
#
loop_
_entity.id
_entity.type
_entity.pdbx_description
1 polymer ?
#
loop_
_entity_poly.entity_id
_entity_poly.type
_entity_poly.pdbx_seq_one_letter_code
_entity_poly.pdbx_strand_id
1 'polypeptide(L)'
;MASRISHSARRLIMHMKSTSKVFLLRGKANKNCMLVKDLPGDLIIDILALAAGTSHTNLFNLKLSCKVFKELAEEGHVYKHVSLENLPIIPWKHELEASLFFDRCIDNGNPEALYRQGVVELFSRKRREKGLQHLRDAMEAGHLGASYLHSMISMMTGKEELVKQGFQLLTRLCAIQKARECREKLDLATNHIWFNYNWSDTMTDLPKLCAEQHWKRIGWSKEYEYFEDESCEACRCDAEISMFFDRFVRNN
;
A
#
# COMPACT_ATOMS: atom_id res chain seq x y z
N MET A 1 17.96 -19.06 -0.78
CA MET A 1 17.41 -18.92 0.59
C MET A 1 15.90 -19.08 0.51
N ALA A 2 15.33 -20.12 1.13
CA ALA A 2 13.87 -20.24 1.22
C ALA A 2 13.33 -19.11 2.11
N SER A 3 12.65 -18.14 1.50
CA SER A 3 11.98 -17.06 2.23
C SER A 3 11.01 -17.68 3.24
N ARG A 4 11.24 -17.44 4.54
CA ARG A 4 10.29 -17.86 5.57
C ARG A 4 9.02 -17.03 5.39
N ILE A 5 7.96 -17.67 4.88
CA ILE A 5 6.62 -17.08 4.80
C ILE A 5 6.23 -16.56 6.18
N SER A 6 5.88 -15.27 6.27
CA SER A 6 5.53 -14.61 7.53
C SER A 6 4.32 -15.29 8.19
N HIS A 7 4.18 -15.14 9.52
CA HIS A 7 3.05 -15.73 10.24
C HIS A 7 1.69 -15.25 9.71
N SER A 8 1.56 -13.96 9.37
CA SER A 8 0.36 -13.40 8.76
C SER A 8 0.06 -14.00 7.39
N ALA A 9 1.08 -14.23 6.57
CA ALA A 9 0.93 -14.88 5.27
C ALA A 9 0.45 -16.33 5.40
N ARG A 10 1.01 -17.09 6.35
CA ARG A 10 0.54 -18.45 6.66
C ARG A 10 -0.92 -18.46 7.11
N ARG A 11 -1.30 -17.49 7.94
CA ARG A 11 -2.67 -17.33 8.43
C ARG A 11 -3.63 -17.02 7.27
N LEU A 12 -3.28 -16.10 6.37
CA LEU A 12 -4.06 -15.83 5.15
C LEU A 12 -4.27 -17.11 4.34
N ILE A 13 -3.19 -17.81 4.00
CA ILE A 13 -3.23 -19.06 3.21
C ILE A 13 -4.13 -20.11 3.90
N MET A 14 -4.04 -20.24 5.23
CA MET A 14 -4.89 -21.15 6.00
C MET A 14 -6.38 -20.79 5.88
N HIS A 15 -6.73 -19.52 6.03
CA HIS A 15 -8.11 -19.05 5.89
C HIS A 15 -8.66 -19.26 4.48
N MET A 16 -7.83 -19.02 3.46
CA MET A 16 -8.24 -19.25 2.08
C MET A 16 -8.53 -20.73 1.82
N LYS A 17 -7.65 -21.63 2.28
CA LYS A 17 -7.84 -23.09 2.16
C LYS A 17 -9.07 -23.58 2.92
N SER A 18 -9.42 -22.99 4.07
CA SER A 18 -10.61 -23.38 4.82
C SER A 18 -11.91 -22.89 4.14
N THR A 19 -11.92 -21.68 3.57
CA THR A 19 -13.08 -21.18 2.82
C THR A 19 -13.38 -21.99 1.55
N SER A 20 -12.34 -22.54 0.91
CA SER A 20 -12.48 -23.45 -0.24
C SER A 20 -12.95 -24.86 0.15
N LYS A 21 -12.70 -25.31 1.40
CA LYS A 21 -12.98 -26.67 1.89
C LYS A 21 -14.25 -26.82 2.74
N VAL A 22 -15.17 -25.85 2.75
CA VAL A 22 -16.36 -25.93 3.63
C VAL A 22 -17.26 -27.11 3.24
N PHE A 23 -17.04 -28.23 3.94
CA PHE A 23 -17.92 -29.36 4.09
C PHE A 23 -19.05 -28.98 5.05
N LEU A 24 -20.26 -29.47 4.78
CA LEU A 24 -21.49 -29.22 5.52
C LEU A 24 -21.33 -29.44 7.04
N LEU A 25 -21.12 -28.37 7.81
CA LEU A 25 -21.41 -28.40 9.24
C LEU A 25 -22.91 -28.12 9.41
N ARG A 26 -23.70 -29.20 9.49
CA ARG A 26 -25.07 -29.17 10.02
C ARG A 26 -25.01 -28.89 11.53
N GLY A 27 -24.86 -27.63 11.89
CA GLY A 27 -25.19 -27.15 13.23
C GLY A 27 -26.70 -26.87 13.31
N LYS A 28 -27.38 -27.43 14.32
CA LYS A 28 -28.79 -27.09 14.62
C LYS A 28 -28.92 -25.57 14.68
N ALA A 29 -29.78 -25.01 13.83
CA ALA A 29 -30.09 -23.59 13.84
C ALA A 29 -30.62 -23.20 15.23
N ASN A 30 -29.83 -22.45 15.98
CA ASN A 30 -30.29 -21.80 17.20
C ASN A 30 -31.37 -20.79 16.79
N LYS A 31 -32.54 -20.85 17.44
CA LYS A 31 -33.77 -20.14 17.06
C LYS A 31 -33.69 -18.60 17.18
N ASN A 32 -32.51 -18.04 17.46
CA ASN A 32 -32.24 -16.60 17.47
C ASN A 32 -31.49 -16.09 16.22
N CYS A 33 -31.24 -16.91 15.21
CA CYS A 33 -30.55 -16.47 13.97
C CYS A 33 -31.53 -15.96 12.90
N MET A 34 -32.43 -15.01 13.27
CA MET A 34 -33.38 -14.39 12.33
C MET A 34 -32.89 -13.05 11.76
N LEU A 35 -31.97 -12.34 12.41
CA LEU A 35 -31.67 -10.93 12.08
C LEU A 35 -30.97 -10.68 10.74
N VAL A 36 -30.14 -11.60 10.23
CA VAL A 36 -29.32 -11.35 9.03
C VAL A 36 -30.11 -11.47 7.74
N LYS A 37 -31.14 -12.34 7.70
CA LYS A 37 -31.93 -12.56 6.47
C LYS A 37 -32.92 -11.43 6.19
N ASP A 38 -33.20 -10.63 7.21
CA ASP A 38 -34.15 -9.52 7.14
C ASP A 38 -33.48 -8.21 6.72
N LEU A 39 -32.14 -8.18 6.65
CA LEU A 39 -31.37 -7.05 6.15
C LEU A 39 -31.29 -7.08 4.61
N PRO A 40 -31.48 -5.94 3.93
CA PRO A 40 -31.13 -5.78 2.53
C PRO A 40 -29.69 -6.21 2.25
N GLY A 41 -29.47 -6.87 1.10
CA GLY A 41 -28.14 -7.37 0.71
C GLY A 41 -27.06 -6.29 0.71
N ASP A 42 -27.39 -5.08 0.26
CA ASP A 42 -26.46 -3.95 0.23
C ASP A 42 -25.96 -3.55 1.63
N LEU A 43 -26.84 -3.53 2.63
CA LEU A 43 -26.44 -3.25 4.02
C LEU A 43 -25.55 -4.36 4.58
N ILE A 44 -25.78 -5.61 4.18
CA ILE A 44 -24.90 -6.72 4.55
C ILE A 44 -23.53 -6.55 3.91
N ILE A 45 -23.47 -6.16 2.63
CA ILE A 45 -22.21 -5.88 1.92
C ILE A 45 -21.43 -4.76 2.62
N ASP A 46 -22.10 -3.68 3.04
CA ASP A 46 -21.47 -2.59 3.80
C ASP A 46 -20.91 -3.08 5.14
N ILE A 47 -21.67 -3.88 5.89
CA ILE A 47 -21.20 -4.48 7.15
C ILE A 47 -19.98 -5.38 6.90
N LEU A 48 -20.01 -6.18 5.84
CA LEU A 48 -18.90 -7.06 5.46
C LEU A 48 -17.66 -6.23 5.09
N ALA A 49 -17.82 -5.15 4.32
CA ALA A 49 -16.74 -4.25 3.93
C ALA A 49 -16.15 -3.53 5.15
N LEU A 50 -16.98 -3.02 6.06
CA LEU A 50 -16.52 -2.41 7.32
C LEU A 50 -15.73 -3.41 8.16
N ALA A 51 -16.26 -4.62 8.34
CA ALA A 51 -15.57 -5.65 9.10
C ALA A 51 -14.25 -6.09 8.43
N ALA A 52 -14.25 -6.26 7.11
CA ALA A 52 -13.06 -6.58 6.32
C ALA A 52 -12.00 -5.46 6.37
N GLY A 53 -12.44 -4.20 6.42
CA GLY A 53 -11.59 -3.01 6.53
C GLY A 53 -10.89 -2.89 7.88
N THR A 54 -11.42 -3.48 8.95
CA THR A 54 -10.68 -3.58 10.21
C THR A 54 -9.60 -4.67 10.16
N SER A 55 -9.83 -5.75 9.43
CA SER A 55 -8.89 -6.86 9.26
C SER A 55 -9.36 -7.85 8.19
N HIS A 56 -8.46 -8.26 7.28
CA HIS A 56 -8.73 -9.36 6.35
C HIS A 56 -9.17 -10.66 7.06
N THR A 57 -8.74 -10.90 8.30
CA THR A 57 -9.14 -12.10 9.05
C THR A 57 -10.64 -12.10 9.34
N ASN A 58 -11.24 -10.93 9.59
CA ASN A 58 -12.68 -10.80 9.82
C ASN A 58 -13.48 -11.19 8.59
N LEU A 59 -13.03 -10.80 7.40
CA LEU A 59 -13.62 -11.22 6.13
C LEU A 59 -13.71 -12.76 6.04
N PHE A 60 -12.60 -13.46 6.26
CA PHE A 60 -12.61 -14.92 6.16
C PHE A 60 -13.45 -15.58 7.25
N ASN A 61 -13.42 -15.06 8.48
CA ASN A 61 -14.28 -15.56 9.57
C ASN A 61 -15.76 -15.39 9.24
N LEU A 62 -16.16 -14.26 8.66
CA LEU A 62 -17.53 -13.99 8.22
C LEU A 62 -17.95 -14.95 7.11
N LYS A 63 -17.09 -15.20 6.12
CA LYS A 63 -17.33 -16.20 5.05
C LYS A 63 -17.52 -17.62 5.57
N LEU A 64 -16.86 -17.97 6.69
CA LEU A 64 -17.02 -19.29 7.33
C LEU A 64 -18.28 -19.39 8.19
N SER A 65 -18.83 -18.25 8.64
CA SER A 65 -19.94 -18.23 9.59
C SER A 65 -21.29 -18.60 8.98
N CYS A 66 -21.59 -18.14 7.76
CA CYS A 66 -22.85 -18.46 7.08
C CYS A 66 -22.77 -18.33 5.55
N LYS A 67 -23.70 -19.01 4.86
CA LYS A 67 -23.77 -19.05 3.40
C LYS A 67 -24.03 -17.66 2.78
N VAL A 68 -24.92 -16.86 3.38
CA VAL A 68 -25.25 -15.51 2.88
C VAL A 68 -24.01 -14.62 2.90
N PHE A 69 -23.26 -14.59 4.01
CA PHE A 69 -22.00 -13.84 4.08
C PHE A 69 -20.96 -14.41 3.13
N LYS A 70 -20.86 -15.73 2.97
CA LYS A 70 -19.94 -16.32 2.00
C LYS A 70 -20.17 -15.78 0.59
N GLU A 71 -21.43 -15.69 0.18
CA GLU A 71 -21.83 -15.21 -1.15
C GLU A 71 -21.63 -13.69 -1.28
N LEU A 72 -22.20 -12.90 -0.37
CA LEU A 72 -22.11 -11.43 -0.43
C LEU A 72 -20.70 -10.89 -0.16
N ALA A 73 -19.84 -11.64 0.52
CA ALA A 73 -18.44 -11.25 0.72
C ALA A 73 -17.56 -11.43 -0.53
N GLU A 74 -18.10 -12.00 -1.61
CA GLU A 74 -17.44 -12.02 -2.91
C GLU A 74 -17.68 -10.72 -3.70
N GLU A 75 -18.51 -9.81 -3.21
CA GLU A 75 -18.83 -8.54 -3.87
C GLU A 75 -17.62 -7.60 -3.93
N GLY A 76 -17.50 -6.89 -5.05
CA GLY A 76 -16.36 -6.03 -5.34
C GLY A 76 -16.14 -4.94 -4.29
N HIS A 77 -17.23 -4.41 -3.72
CA HIS A 77 -17.17 -3.42 -2.65
C HIS A 77 -16.42 -3.93 -1.42
N VAL A 78 -16.53 -5.21 -1.07
CA VAL A 78 -15.81 -5.81 0.06
C VAL A 78 -14.31 -5.91 -0.24
N TYR A 79 -13.94 -6.33 -1.45
CA TYR A 79 -12.54 -6.38 -1.90
C TYR A 79 -11.89 -5.00 -1.98
N LYS A 80 -12.65 -3.98 -2.36
CA LYS A 80 -12.17 -2.60 -2.37
C LYS A 80 -11.77 -2.12 -0.97
N HIS A 81 -12.46 -2.56 0.08
CA HIS A 81 -12.29 -2.06 1.44
C HIS A 81 -11.53 -2.99 2.39
N VAL A 82 -11.24 -4.23 2.01
CA VAL A 82 -10.51 -5.17 2.88
C VAL A 82 -9.13 -4.63 3.27
N SER A 83 -8.80 -4.70 4.56
CA SER A 83 -7.50 -4.25 5.07
C SER A 83 -6.40 -5.28 4.80
N LEU A 84 -5.33 -4.80 4.17
CA LEU A 84 -4.13 -5.58 3.84
C LEU A 84 -2.94 -5.21 4.74
N GLU A 85 -3.12 -4.32 5.71
CA GLU A 85 -2.03 -3.72 6.53
C GLU A 85 -1.12 -4.79 7.17
N ASN A 86 -1.72 -5.85 7.69
CA ASN A 86 -0.99 -6.93 8.38
C ASN A 86 -0.40 -8.01 7.44
N LEU A 87 -0.54 -7.86 6.13
CA LEU A 87 -0.02 -8.79 5.14
C LEU A 87 1.33 -8.30 4.61
N PRO A 88 2.34 -9.19 4.43
CA PRO A 88 3.61 -8.78 3.86
C PRO A 88 3.46 -8.34 2.41
N ILE A 89 4.35 -7.45 1.99
CA ILE A 89 4.45 -6.97 0.61
C ILE A 89 5.45 -7.88 -0.11
N ILE A 90 4.96 -9.02 -0.58
CA ILE A 90 5.76 -10.03 -1.30
C ILE A 90 5.10 -10.39 -2.63
N PRO A 91 5.86 -10.91 -3.61
CA PRO A 91 5.27 -11.53 -4.79
C PRO A 91 4.53 -12.82 -4.38
N TRP A 92 3.20 -12.78 -4.31
CA TRP A 92 2.35 -13.93 -3.95
C TRP A 92 2.24 -15.01 -5.04
N LYS A 93 3.11 -14.97 -6.05
CA LYS A 93 3.05 -15.82 -7.26
C LYS A 93 3.12 -17.32 -6.99
N HIS A 94 3.66 -17.72 -5.84
CA HIS A 94 3.81 -19.13 -5.47
C HIS A 94 2.64 -19.69 -4.65
N GLU A 95 1.72 -18.83 -4.21
CA GLU A 95 0.54 -19.21 -3.42
C GLU A 95 -0.70 -18.80 -4.21
N LEU A 96 -1.23 -19.73 -5.00
CA LEU A 96 -2.30 -19.48 -5.98
C LEU A 96 -3.49 -18.76 -5.35
N GLU A 97 -3.97 -19.25 -4.20
CA GLU A 97 -5.11 -18.64 -3.53
C GLU A 97 -4.81 -17.22 -3.09
N ALA A 98 -3.66 -16.98 -2.45
CA ALA A 98 -3.26 -15.64 -2.03
C ALA A 98 -3.13 -14.70 -3.23
N SER A 99 -2.53 -15.16 -4.33
CA SER A 99 -2.45 -14.39 -5.59
C SER A 99 -3.84 -13.98 -6.06
N LEU A 100 -4.78 -14.92 -6.18
CA LEU A 100 -6.15 -14.65 -6.63
C LEU A 100 -6.92 -13.71 -5.70
N PHE A 101 -6.61 -13.70 -4.41
CA PHE A 101 -7.18 -12.73 -3.47
C PHE A 101 -6.63 -11.31 -3.72
N PHE A 102 -5.30 -11.18 -3.89
CA PHE A 102 -4.69 -9.89 -4.20
C PHE A 102 -5.12 -9.38 -5.58
N ASP A 103 -5.20 -10.24 -6.59
CA ASP A 103 -5.68 -9.89 -7.93
C ASP A 103 -7.11 -9.34 -7.85
N ARG A 104 -8.00 -9.99 -7.10
CA ARG A 104 -9.35 -9.46 -6.86
C ARG A 104 -9.37 -8.11 -6.12
N CYS A 105 -8.46 -7.89 -5.17
CA CYS A 105 -8.34 -6.59 -4.51
C CYS A 105 -7.91 -5.51 -5.53
N ILE A 106 -6.95 -5.83 -6.41
CA ILE A 106 -6.48 -4.93 -7.47
C ILE A 106 -7.60 -4.62 -8.46
N ASP A 107 -8.29 -5.64 -8.96
CA ASP A 107 -9.36 -5.51 -9.95
C ASP A 107 -10.54 -4.67 -9.43
N ASN A 108 -10.77 -4.68 -8.12
CA ASN A 108 -11.81 -3.88 -7.45
C ASN A 108 -11.31 -2.52 -6.92
N GLY A 109 -10.08 -2.13 -7.26
CA GLY A 109 -9.54 -0.81 -6.93
C GLY A 109 -9.22 -0.62 -5.45
N ASN A 110 -8.81 -1.68 -4.74
CA ASN A 110 -8.31 -1.56 -3.37
C ASN A 110 -7.04 -0.68 -3.36
N PRO A 111 -7.01 0.45 -2.64
CA PRO A 111 -5.91 1.42 -2.74
C PRO A 111 -4.56 0.85 -2.29
N GLU A 112 -4.55 0.05 -1.22
CA GLU A 112 -3.35 -0.58 -0.68
C GLU A 112 -2.85 -1.69 -1.62
N ALA A 113 -3.75 -2.46 -2.24
CA ALA A 113 -3.37 -3.48 -3.22
C ALA A 113 -2.75 -2.84 -4.48
N LEU A 114 -3.36 -1.78 -5.00
CA LEU A 114 -2.85 -1.00 -6.12
C LEU A 114 -1.47 -0.40 -5.79
N TYR A 115 -1.31 0.22 -4.62
CA TYR A 115 -0.02 0.75 -4.17
C TYR A 115 1.07 -0.33 -4.17
N ARG A 116 0.81 -1.49 -3.54
CA ARG A 116 1.76 -2.62 -3.49
C ARG A 116 2.11 -3.13 -4.88
N GLN A 117 1.12 -3.24 -5.76
CA GLN A 117 1.33 -3.67 -7.13
C GLN A 117 2.18 -2.66 -7.90
N GLY A 118 1.94 -1.36 -7.71
CA GLY A 118 2.75 -0.27 -8.25
C GLY A 118 4.23 -0.36 -7.83
N VAL A 119 4.49 -0.57 -6.54
CA VAL A 119 5.84 -0.79 -5.99
C VAL A 119 6.52 -1.99 -6.68
N VAL A 120 5.85 -3.13 -6.78
CA VAL A 120 6.43 -4.34 -7.40
C VAL A 120 6.70 -4.12 -8.90
N GLU A 121 5.79 -3.46 -9.63
CA GLU A 121 5.97 -3.19 -11.06
C GLU A 121 7.16 -2.24 -11.31
N LEU A 122 7.32 -1.21 -10.48
CA LEU A 122 8.42 -0.26 -10.56
C LEU A 122 9.77 -0.90 -10.21
N PHE A 123 9.90 -1.42 -8.99
CA PHE A 123 11.20 -1.80 -8.42
C PHE A 123 11.68 -3.19 -8.84
N SER A 124 10.77 -4.13 -9.11
CA SER A 124 11.15 -5.52 -9.44
C SER A 124 10.92 -5.93 -10.89
N ARG A 125 9.89 -5.39 -11.55
CA ARG A 125 9.49 -5.85 -12.91
C ARG A 125 9.90 -4.89 -14.03
N LYS A 126 10.44 -3.71 -13.70
CA LYS A 126 10.82 -2.66 -14.67
C LYS A 126 9.68 -2.19 -15.58
N ARG A 127 8.44 -2.24 -15.12
CA ARG A 127 7.26 -1.81 -15.90
C ARG A 127 6.78 -0.46 -15.43
N ARG A 128 7.53 0.59 -15.75
CA ARG A 128 7.35 1.94 -15.21
C ARG A 128 5.95 2.49 -15.43
N GLU A 129 5.43 2.40 -16.65
CA GLU A 129 4.13 2.96 -17.02
C GLU A 129 2.99 2.28 -16.26
N LYS A 130 3.03 0.94 -16.16
CA LYS A 130 2.06 0.16 -15.39
C LYS A 130 2.15 0.46 -13.91
N GLY A 131 3.37 0.53 -13.37
CA GLY A 131 3.59 0.87 -11.97
C GLY A 131 3.08 2.26 -11.62
N LEU A 132 3.35 3.26 -12.45
CA LEU A 132 2.83 4.62 -12.29
C LEU A 132 1.31 4.68 -12.42
N GLN A 133 0.69 3.88 -13.31
CA GLN A 133 -0.77 3.81 -13.40
C GLN A 133 -1.38 3.32 -12.08
N HIS A 134 -0.88 2.21 -11.53
CA HIS A 134 -1.36 1.71 -10.24
C HIS A 134 -1.18 2.71 -9.09
N LEU A 135 -0.07 3.45 -9.08
CA LEU A 135 0.13 4.52 -8.08
C LEU A 135 -0.88 5.66 -8.24
N ARG A 136 -1.21 6.05 -9.47
CA ARG A 136 -2.24 7.06 -9.72
C ARG A 136 -3.61 6.59 -9.25
N ASP A 137 -4.01 5.38 -9.61
CA ASP A 137 -5.29 4.80 -9.20
C ASP A 137 -5.40 4.73 -7.66
N ALA A 138 -4.32 4.32 -6.98
CA ALA A 138 -4.26 4.30 -5.51
C ALA A 138 -4.32 5.71 -4.90
N MET A 139 -3.63 6.67 -5.51
CA MET A 139 -3.62 8.08 -5.07
C MET A 139 -5.00 8.73 -5.22
N GLU A 140 -5.69 8.50 -6.35
CA GLU A 140 -7.06 8.97 -6.58
C GLU A 140 -8.05 8.40 -5.56
N ALA A 141 -7.79 7.19 -5.07
CA ALA A 141 -8.52 6.58 -3.97
C ALA A 141 -8.01 6.98 -2.56
N GLY A 142 -7.11 7.97 -2.45
CA GLY A 142 -6.67 8.57 -1.19
C GLY A 142 -5.44 7.93 -0.53
N HIS A 143 -4.72 7.04 -1.22
CA HIS A 143 -3.57 6.36 -0.63
C HIS A 143 -2.33 7.26 -0.51
N LEU A 144 -1.95 7.61 0.73
CA LEU A 144 -0.84 8.54 1.00
C LEU A 144 0.52 8.00 0.56
N GLY A 145 0.80 6.71 0.78
CA GLY A 145 2.06 6.10 0.32
C GLY A 145 2.22 6.13 -1.21
N ALA A 146 1.10 6.11 -1.95
CA ALA A 146 1.12 6.17 -3.40
C ALA A 146 1.38 7.61 -3.85
N SER A 147 0.75 8.58 -3.17
CA SER A 147 1.04 10.02 -3.33
C SER A 147 2.53 10.32 -3.09
N TYR A 148 3.09 9.76 -2.00
CA TYR A 148 4.50 9.92 -1.65
C TYR A 148 5.41 9.35 -2.75
N LEU A 149 5.23 8.08 -3.13
CA LEU A 149 6.09 7.47 -4.14
C LEU A 149 5.93 8.14 -5.52
N HIS A 150 4.71 8.50 -5.91
CA HIS A 150 4.45 9.23 -7.15
C HIS A 150 5.13 10.61 -7.13
N SER A 151 5.09 11.31 -5.99
CA SER A 151 5.77 12.62 -5.83
C SER A 151 7.27 12.51 -6.05
N MET A 152 7.91 11.53 -5.40
CA MET A 152 9.34 11.28 -5.53
C MET A 152 9.72 11.01 -6.97
N ILE A 153 9.05 10.05 -7.62
CA ILE A 153 9.34 9.68 -9.02
C ILE A 153 9.12 10.88 -9.95
N SER A 154 8.07 11.67 -9.76
CA SER A 154 7.75 12.83 -10.61
C SER A 154 8.84 13.91 -10.53
N MET A 155 9.35 14.18 -9.33
CA MET A 155 10.42 15.17 -9.11
C MET A 155 11.76 14.75 -9.72
N MET A 156 12.01 13.46 -9.89
CA MET A 156 13.25 12.97 -10.50
C MET A 156 13.16 12.81 -12.03
N THR A 157 12.08 13.26 -12.67
CA THR A 157 11.93 13.17 -14.15
C THR A 157 12.65 14.27 -14.92
N GLY A 158 13.05 15.37 -14.27
CA GLY A 158 13.58 16.58 -14.92
C GLY A 158 12.56 17.38 -15.73
N LYS A 159 11.30 16.91 -15.84
CA LYS A 159 10.22 17.63 -16.55
C LYS A 159 9.57 18.62 -15.59
N GLU A 160 9.74 19.91 -15.84
CA GLU A 160 9.30 21.01 -14.95
C GLU A 160 7.87 20.84 -14.41
N GLU A 161 6.90 20.51 -15.29
CA GLU A 161 5.51 20.30 -14.89
C GLU A 161 5.33 19.12 -13.91
N LEU A 162 6.03 18.01 -14.13
CA LEU A 162 5.98 16.85 -13.23
C LEU A 162 6.70 17.13 -11.92
N VAL A 163 7.80 17.89 -11.95
CA VAL A 163 8.52 18.33 -10.76
C VAL A 163 7.60 19.20 -9.89
N LYS A 164 6.90 20.15 -10.49
CA LYS A 164 5.94 21.02 -9.79
C LYS A 164 4.79 20.23 -9.17
N GLN A 165 4.22 19.27 -9.90
CA GLN A 165 3.16 18.39 -9.39
C GLN A 165 3.66 17.52 -8.23
N GLY A 166 4.85 16.92 -8.37
CA GLY A 166 5.46 16.12 -7.33
C GLY A 166 5.75 16.95 -6.06
N PHE A 167 6.27 18.16 -6.23
CA PHE A 167 6.51 19.07 -5.12
C PHE A 167 5.22 19.38 -4.36
N GLN A 168 4.14 19.76 -5.05
CA GLN A 168 2.85 20.03 -4.40
C GLN A 168 2.31 18.84 -3.61
N LEU A 169 2.45 17.62 -4.13
CA LEU A 169 2.04 16.40 -3.42
C LEU A 169 2.88 16.18 -2.15
N LEU A 170 4.21 16.33 -2.26
CA LEU A 170 5.11 16.13 -1.11
C LEU A 170 4.89 17.20 -0.04
N THR A 171 4.76 18.48 -0.42
CA THR A 171 4.47 19.58 0.52
C THR A 171 3.20 19.30 1.32
N ARG A 172 2.13 18.81 0.67
CA ARG A 172 0.89 18.43 1.37
C ARG A 172 1.14 17.31 2.39
N LEU A 173 1.91 16.28 2.03
CA LEU A 173 2.26 15.19 2.94
C LEU A 173 3.12 15.66 4.11
N CYS A 174 4.04 16.60 3.88
CA CYS A 174 4.84 17.25 4.89
C CYS A 174 3.97 18.10 5.83
N ALA A 175 3.01 18.86 5.31
CA ALA A 175 2.09 19.68 6.10
C ALA A 175 1.24 18.84 7.07
N ILE A 176 0.78 17.67 6.63
CA ILE A 176 0.04 16.71 7.49
C ILE A 176 0.96 15.73 8.24
N GLN A 177 2.28 15.92 8.20
CA GLN A 177 3.29 15.11 8.89
C GLN A 177 3.26 13.60 8.51
N LYS A 178 2.87 13.26 7.28
CA LYS A 178 2.76 11.87 6.79
C LYS A 178 3.93 11.40 5.92
N ALA A 179 4.83 12.30 5.52
CA ALA A 179 5.97 11.96 4.65
C ALA A 179 6.86 10.85 5.25
N ARG A 180 7.23 10.97 6.54
CA ARG A 180 8.03 9.97 7.26
C ARG A 180 7.36 8.59 7.29
N GLU A 181 6.09 8.54 7.68
CA GLU A 181 5.32 7.28 7.74
C GLU A 181 5.26 6.62 6.36
N CYS A 182 5.04 7.41 5.31
CA CYS A 182 5.01 6.90 3.93
C CYS A 182 6.36 6.33 3.50
N ARG A 183 7.46 7.02 3.84
CA ARG A 183 8.83 6.56 3.58
C ARG A 183 9.12 5.23 4.29
N GLU A 184 8.81 5.14 5.58
CA GLU A 184 9.01 3.92 6.38
C GLU A 184 8.19 2.74 5.82
N LYS A 185 6.94 2.98 5.42
CA LYS A 185 6.11 1.96 4.74
C LYS A 185 6.69 1.53 3.40
N LEU A 186 7.26 2.45 2.61
CA LEU A 186 7.94 2.12 1.36
C LEU A 186 9.23 1.30 1.61
N ASP A 187 10.01 1.64 2.62
CA ASP A 187 11.19 0.86 3.02
C ASP A 187 10.81 -0.58 3.39
N LEU A 188 9.75 -0.76 4.20
CA LEU A 188 9.22 -2.08 4.52
C LEU A 188 8.73 -2.83 3.28
N ALA A 189 8.05 -2.13 2.36
CA ALA A 189 7.56 -2.71 1.12
C ALA A 189 8.70 -3.23 0.23
N THR A 190 9.80 -2.49 0.18
CA THR A 190 10.92 -2.76 -0.71
C THR A 190 11.94 -3.74 -0.11
N ASN A 191 12.00 -3.90 1.22
CA ASN A 191 12.88 -4.88 1.88
C ASN A 191 12.58 -6.34 1.50
N HIS A 192 11.40 -6.61 0.95
CA HIS A 192 10.93 -7.95 0.63
C HIS A 192 10.83 -8.25 -0.87
N ILE A 193 11.27 -7.31 -1.72
CA ILE A 193 11.25 -7.46 -3.17
C ILE A 193 12.67 -7.53 -3.72
N TRP A 194 12.85 -8.27 -4.81
CA TRP A 194 14.14 -8.29 -5.50
C TRP A 194 14.26 -7.02 -6.35
N PHE A 195 15.23 -6.17 -6.03
CA PHE A 195 15.52 -4.97 -6.81
C PHE A 195 16.11 -5.39 -8.14
N ASN A 196 15.43 -5.02 -9.22
CA ASN A 196 15.91 -5.22 -10.57
C ASN A 196 16.07 -3.89 -11.30
N TYR A 197 15.46 -2.80 -10.81
CA TYR A 197 15.45 -1.52 -11.51
C TYR A 197 16.70 -0.69 -11.21
N ASN A 198 17.42 -0.28 -12.25
CA ASN A 198 18.46 0.74 -12.16
C ASN A 198 17.80 2.11 -12.34
N TRP A 199 17.64 2.86 -11.25
CA TRP A 199 17.01 4.17 -11.28
C TRP A 199 17.90 5.23 -11.94
N SER A 200 19.22 5.02 -12.02
CA SER A 200 20.16 6.00 -12.58
C SER A 200 19.95 6.27 -14.08
N ASP A 201 19.42 5.31 -14.84
CA ASP A 201 19.19 5.48 -16.29
C ASP A 201 17.95 6.35 -16.59
N THR A 202 17.10 6.63 -15.59
CA THR A 202 15.80 7.29 -15.79
C THR A 202 15.55 8.47 -14.86
N MET A 203 16.52 8.82 -14.02
CA MET A 203 16.43 9.94 -13.09
C MET A 203 17.48 10.99 -13.41
N THR A 204 17.06 12.26 -13.41
CA THR A 204 17.97 13.39 -13.55
C THR A 204 18.65 13.71 -12.22
N ASP A 205 19.56 14.69 -12.23
CA ASP A 205 20.11 15.25 -11.00
C ASP A 205 19.02 15.62 -10.00
N LEU A 206 19.38 15.54 -8.72
CA LEU A 206 18.48 15.83 -7.60
C LEU A 206 17.91 17.25 -7.76
N PRO A 207 16.58 17.42 -7.88
CA PRO A 207 16.02 18.76 -7.98
C PRO A 207 16.31 19.50 -6.67
N LYS A 208 16.80 20.74 -6.79
CA LYS A 208 16.94 21.65 -5.66
C LYS A 208 15.73 22.59 -5.66
N LEU A 209 14.83 22.39 -4.70
CA LEU A 209 13.58 23.13 -4.60
C LEU A 209 13.78 24.43 -3.82
N CYS A 210 14.60 24.42 -2.77
CA CYS A 210 14.93 25.64 -2.04
C CYS A 210 16.09 26.38 -2.70
N ALA A 211 15.80 27.55 -3.27
CA ALA A 211 16.83 28.45 -3.81
C ALA A 211 17.58 29.24 -2.72
N GLU A 212 16.99 29.36 -1.53
CA GLU A 212 17.52 30.16 -0.42
C GLU A 212 18.52 29.37 0.45
N GLN A 213 19.48 30.07 1.06
CA GLN A 213 20.50 29.48 1.93
C GLN A 213 19.98 29.32 3.37
N HIS A 214 19.01 28.44 3.57
CA HIS A 214 18.51 28.09 4.90
C HIS A 214 19.37 27.05 5.64
N TRP A 215 20.32 26.39 4.96
CA TRP A 215 21.11 25.31 5.55
C TRP A 215 22.33 25.82 6.34
N LYS A 216 22.42 25.43 7.62
CA LYS A 216 23.70 25.18 8.31
C LYS A 216 23.72 23.71 8.67
N ARG A 217 24.79 23.01 8.30
CA ARG A 217 25.02 21.61 8.66
C ARG A 217 25.19 21.50 10.18
N ILE A 218 24.14 21.15 10.92
CA ILE A 218 24.27 20.83 12.34
C ILE A 218 24.55 19.33 12.47
N GLY A 219 25.83 19.00 12.70
CA GLY A 219 26.24 17.72 13.28
C GLY A 219 26.31 16.50 12.36
N TRP A 220 27.10 15.51 12.79
CA TRP A 220 27.22 14.17 12.21
C TRP A 220 26.35 13.16 12.99
N SER A 221 25.11 13.48 13.33
CA SER A 221 24.21 12.53 13.98
C SER A 221 23.28 11.89 12.95
N LYS A 222 23.31 10.56 12.86
CA LYS A 222 22.35 9.73 12.09
C LYS A 222 20.98 9.63 12.78
N GLU A 223 20.59 10.65 13.54
CA GLU A 223 19.34 10.72 14.27
C GLU A 223 18.54 11.89 13.71
N TYR A 224 17.53 11.56 12.91
CA TYR A 224 16.61 12.51 12.33
C TYR A 224 15.64 13.00 13.42
N GLU A 225 16.12 13.85 14.31
CA GLU A 225 15.25 14.64 15.18
C GLU A 225 14.68 15.79 14.36
N TYR A 226 13.35 15.76 14.28
CA TYR A 226 12.55 16.73 13.56
C TYR A 226 12.57 18.03 14.36
N PHE A 227 13.49 18.93 14.06
CA PHE A 227 13.48 20.27 14.65
C PHE A 227 12.17 20.95 14.23
N GLU A 228 11.38 21.38 15.22
CA GLU A 228 10.14 22.15 15.04
C GLU A 228 10.33 23.50 14.32
N ASP A 229 11.55 23.80 13.85
CA ASP A 229 12.00 25.13 13.41
C ASP A 229 12.63 25.15 11.99
N GLU A 230 12.33 24.16 11.13
CA GLU A 230 12.53 24.33 9.68
C GLU A 230 11.33 25.07 9.07
N SER A 231 11.37 26.40 9.09
CA SER A 231 10.32 27.28 8.56
C SER A 231 10.11 27.16 7.04
N CYS A 232 11.06 26.57 6.30
CA CYS A 232 10.99 26.45 4.85
C CYS A 232 10.50 25.07 4.40
N GLU A 233 9.29 25.04 3.83
CA GLU A 233 8.69 23.84 3.25
C GLU A 233 9.54 23.21 2.13
N ALA A 234 10.25 24.03 1.35
CA ALA A 234 11.12 23.56 0.29
C ALA A 234 12.36 22.83 0.83
N CYS A 235 12.95 23.28 1.95
CA CYS A 235 14.05 22.58 2.61
C CYS A 235 13.65 21.20 3.13
N ARG A 236 12.46 21.11 3.71
CA ARG A 236 11.89 19.82 4.17
C ARG A 236 11.70 18.86 3.00
N CYS A 237 11.22 19.36 1.86
CA CYS A 237 11.11 18.56 0.64
C CYS A 237 12.50 18.15 0.10
N ASP A 238 13.47 19.06 0.06
CA ASP A 238 14.85 18.76 -0.36
C ASP A 238 15.50 17.67 0.51
N ALA A 239 15.28 17.70 1.83
CA ALA A 239 15.75 16.68 2.76
C ALA A 239 15.09 15.32 2.49
N GLU A 240 13.76 15.30 2.33
CA GLU A 240 13.00 14.07 2.01
C GLU A 240 13.42 13.44 0.67
N ILE A 241 13.65 14.27 -0.37
CA ILE A 241 14.12 13.82 -1.68
C ILE A 241 15.53 13.24 -1.58
N SER A 242 16.40 13.89 -0.80
CA SER A 242 17.77 13.41 -0.56
C SER A 242 17.76 12.03 0.10
N MET A 243 16.93 11.82 1.12
CA MET A 243 16.79 10.52 1.79
C MET A 243 16.27 9.44 0.82
N PHE A 244 15.29 9.76 -0.01
CA PHE A 244 14.77 8.82 -1.02
C PHE A 244 15.87 8.46 -2.03
N PHE A 245 16.58 9.45 -2.55
CA PHE A 245 17.63 9.26 -3.56
C PHE A 245 18.78 8.40 -3.03
N ASP A 246 19.24 8.69 -1.81
CA ASP A 246 20.28 7.90 -1.16
C ASP A 246 19.84 6.44 -0.99
N ARG A 247 18.59 6.21 -0.60
CA ARG A 247 18.06 4.87 -0.37
C ARG A 247 17.89 4.05 -1.65
N PHE A 248 17.29 4.63 -2.68
CA PHE A 248 16.81 3.88 -3.85
C PHE A 248 17.64 4.08 -5.12
N VAL A 249 18.39 5.17 -5.23
CA VAL A 249 19.10 5.56 -6.46
C VAL A 249 20.62 5.42 -6.31
N ARG A 250 21.20 5.90 -5.21
CA ARG A 250 22.66 5.88 -5.00
C ARG A 250 23.20 4.52 -4.56
N ASN A 251 22.42 3.76 -3.79
CA ASN A 251 22.85 2.52 -3.14
C ASN A 251 22.43 1.23 -3.86
N ASN A 252 21.88 1.31 -5.08
CA ASN A 252 21.51 0.17 -5.93
C ASN A 252 22.08 0.34 -7.34
#